data_AF-A0A351UGZ9-F1
#
_entry.id   AF-A0A351UGZ9-F1
#
_cell.length_a   1.000
_cell.length_b   1.000
_cell.length_c   1.000
_cell.angle_alpha   90.00
_cell.angle_beta   90.00
_cell.angle_gamma   90.00
#
_symmetry.space_group_name_H-M   'P 1'
#
loop_
_entity.id
_entity.type
_entity.pdbx_description
1 polymer ?
#
loop_
_entity_poly.entity_id
_entity_poly.type
_entity_poly.pdbx_seq_one_letter_code
_entity_poly.pdbx_strand_id
1 'polypeptide(L)'
;MGVLKGGIFKEKTFLGGNALATGVFSYADLAANFNGMRFWNHMLQKRDDVLGPQHNAGPYLVCRDGKWARNAEKPLDFRVYVDATMQESTNCSKFATAGGLKKFKEALAQMQARDKSRSFGCPADPGLLENVSKKYEVEIAGDRGGSKVDHWIINRAGNERISYFNEF
;
A
#
# COMPACT_ATOMS: atom_id res chain seq x y z
N MET A 1 6.86 -11.56 -8.61
CA MET A 1 7.61 -10.40 -9.16
C MET A 1 6.90 -9.69 -10.32
N GLY A 2 6.30 -10.41 -11.28
CA GLY A 2 5.54 -9.79 -12.39
C GLY A 2 4.26 -9.04 -11.97
N VAL A 3 3.59 -9.48 -10.89
CA VAL A 3 2.34 -8.85 -10.42
C VAL A 3 2.57 -7.49 -9.76
N LEU A 4 3.64 -7.33 -8.96
CA LEU A 4 3.98 -6.04 -8.34
C LEU A 4 4.41 -5.01 -9.40
N LYS A 5 5.32 -5.41 -10.29
CA LYS A 5 5.75 -4.58 -11.43
C LYS A 5 4.60 -4.28 -12.39
N GLY A 6 3.70 -5.25 -12.62
CA GLY A 6 2.49 -5.07 -13.41
C GLY A 6 1.45 -4.17 -12.75
N GLY A 7 1.34 -4.19 -11.42
CA GLY A 7 0.52 -3.27 -10.63
C GLY A 7 1.02 -1.84 -10.77
N ILE A 8 2.33 -1.62 -10.56
CA ILE A 8 2.99 -0.32 -10.75
C ILE A 8 2.83 0.17 -12.19
N PHE A 9 2.97 -0.70 -13.19
CA PHE A 9 2.76 -0.34 -14.59
C PHE A 9 1.30 0.01 -14.89
N LYS A 10 0.33 -0.74 -14.37
CA LYS A 10 -1.11 -0.44 -14.54
C LYS A 10 -1.50 0.85 -13.84
N GLU A 11 -0.95 1.11 -12.66
CA GLU A 11 -1.13 2.37 -11.96
C GLU A 11 -0.52 3.51 -12.79
N LYS A 12 0.72 3.40 -13.26
CA LYS A 12 1.37 4.41 -14.10
C LYS A 12 0.71 4.65 -15.47
N THR A 13 0.00 3.68 -16.05
CA THR A 13 -0.49 3.78 -17.44
C THR A 13 -2.00 3.92 -17.60
N PHE A 14 -2.81 3.25 -16.76
CA PHE A 14 -4.26 3.13 -16.97
C PHE A 14 -5.11 3.48 -15.75
N LEU A 15 -4.59 3.36 -14.52
CA LEU A 15 -5.41 3.47 -13.29
C LEU A 15 -5.13 4.72 -12.41
N GLY A 16 -3.98 5.41 -12.53
CA GLY A 16 -3.76 6.64 -11.72
C GLY A 16 -2.64 7.60 -12.15
N GLY A 17 -1.60 7.09 -12.79
CA GLY A 17 -0.34 7.80 -13.04
C GLY A 17 -0.09 8.27 -14.47
N ASN A 18 -1.04 8.17 -15.40
CA ASN A 18 -0.88 8.77 -16.71
C ASN A 18 -1.43 10.20 -16.69
N ALA A 19 -0.81 11.15 -17.39
CA ALA A 19 -1.37 12.50 -17.59
C ALA A 19 -2.75 12.46 -18.29
N LEU A 20 -3.11 11.29 -18.85
CA LEU A 20 -4.38 10.97 -19.49
C LEU A 20 -5.40 10.26 -18.57
N ALA A 21 -5.06 9.95 -17.32
CA ALA A 21 -5.97 9.36 -16.31
C ALA A 21 -6.26 10.38 -15.18
N THR A 22 -6.69 9.92 -13.99
CA THR A 22 -7.10 10.76 -12.84
C THR A 22 -5.98 11.66 -12.28
N GLY A 23 -4.71 11.38 -12.61
CA GLY A 23 -3.57 12.20 -12.23
C GLY A 23 -3.18 12.10 -10.75
N VAL A 24 -3.60 11.03 -10.06
CA VAL A 24 -3.34 10.74 -8.65
C VAL A 24 -2.74 9.35 -8.54
N PHE A 25 -1.61 9.26 -7.84
CA PHE A 25 -0.88 8.03 -7.55
C PHE A 25 -1.06 7.70 -6.06
N SER A 26 -1.67 6.55 -5.75
CA SER A 26 -2.13 6.22 -4.40
C SER A 26 -1.23 5.18 -3.76
N TYR A 27 -0.44 5.61 -2.78
CA TYR A 27 0.36 4.69 -1.98
C TYR A 27 -0.52 3.83 -1.05
N ALA A 28 -1.70 4.33 -0.66
CA ALA A 28 -2.68 3.54 0.09
C ALA A 28 -3.23 2.36 -0.73
N ASP A 29 -3.55 2.58 -2.00
CA ASP A 29 -3.99 1.52 -2.91
C ASP A 29 -2.86 0.53 -3.20
N LEU A 30 -1.61 0.99 -3.30
CA LEU A 30 -0.45 0.10 -3.40
C LEU A 30 -0.28 -0.80 -2.18
N ALA A 31 -0.41 -0.23 -0.98
CA ALA A 31 -0.39 -1.02 0.26
C ALA A 31 -1.57 -2.02 0.32
N ALA A 32 -2.76 -1.62 -0.13
CA ALA A 32 -3.92 -2.50 -0.27
C ALA A 32 -3.66 -3.67 -1.22
N ASN A 33 -3.12 -3.38 -2.42
CA ASN A 33 -2.79 -4.38 -3.43
C ASN A 33 -1.71 -5.36 -2.93
N PHE A 34 -0.68 -4.85 -2.26
CA PHE A 34 0.39 -5.68 -1.68
C PHE A 34 -0.17 -6.65 -0.63
N ASN A 35 -0.97 -6.15 0.31
CA ASN A 35 -1.59 -7.01 1.32
C ASN A 35 -2.66 -7.94 0.74
N GLY A 36 -3.35 -7.55 -0.33
CA GLY A 36 -4.24 -8.41 -1.08
C GLY A 36 -3.51 -9.62 -1.68
N MET A 37 -2.32 -9.43 -2.25
CA MET A 37 -1.50 -10.56 -2.69
C MET A 37 -1.12 -11.48 -1.52
N ARG A 38 -0.76 -10.93 -0.36
CA ARG A 38 -0.42 -11.71 0.84
C ARG A 38 -1.62 -12.54 1.32
N PHE A 39 -2.81 -11.93 1.36
CA PHE A 39 -4.05 -12.63 1.70
C PHE A 39 -4.29 -13.83 0.80
N TRP A 40 -4.16 -13.66 -0.53
CA TRP A 40 -4.33 -14.76 -1.47
C TRP A 40 -3.27 -15.85 -1.34
N ASN A 41 -2.03 -15.51 -1.01
CA ASN A 41 -1.01 -16.51 -0.67
C ASN A 41 -1.43 -17.34 0.55
N HIS A 42 -1.98 -16.70 1.58
CA HIS A 42 -2.37 -17.33 2.84
C HIS A 42 -3.66 -18.16 2.77
N MET A 43 -4.43 -18.06 1.68
CA MET A 43 -5.59 -18.96 1.48
C MET A 43 -5.18 -20.43 1.51
N LEU A 44 -4.07 -20.77 0.84
CA LEU A 44 -3.52 -22.13 0.78
C LEU A 44 -2.11 -22.26 1.38
N GLN A 45 -1.42 -21.15 1.64
CA GLN A 45 -0.07 -21.05 2.22
C GLN A 45 0.89 -22.11 1.65
N LYS A 46 1.01 -22.18 0.33
CA LYS A 46 1.93 -23.13 -0.34
C LYS A 46 3.38 -22.64 -0.38
N ARG A 47 3.61 -21.38 -0.03
CA ARG A 47 4.90 -20.71 0.05
C ARG A 47 4.90 -19.78 1.25
N ASP A 48 6.07 -19.43 1.75
CA ASP A 48 6.21 -18.40 2.79
C ASP A 48 5.70 -17.05 2.30
N ASP A 49 5.27 -16.21 3.25
CA ASP A 49 4.92 -14.82 3.00
C ASP A 49 6.14 -14.09 2.39
N VAL A 50 5.87 -13.14 1.51
CA VAL A 50 6.89 -12.26 0.92
C VAL A 50 7.61 -11.40 1.96
N LEU A 51 6.99 -11.16 3.12
CA LEU A 51 7.62 -10.52 4.29
C LEU A 51 8.48 -11.50 5.12
N GLY A 52 8.44 -12.80 4.80
CA GLY A 52 9.19 -13.87 5.46
C GLY A 52 8.32 -14.87 6.23
N PRO A 53 8.86 -16.04 6.60
CA PRO A 53 8.11 -17.14 7.20
C PRO A 53 7.40 -16.77 8.51
N GLN A 54 7.94 -15.82 9.27
CA GLN A 54 7.37 -15.30 10.51
C GLN A 54 6.03 -14.58 10.31
N HIS A 55 5.70 -14.19 9.07
CA HIS A 55 4.43 -13.56 8.72
C HIS A 55 3.40 -14.53 8.12
N ASN A 56 3.70 -15.84 8.06
CA ASN A 56 2.76 -16.86 7.60
C ASN A 56 1.52 -16.91 8.49
N ALA A 57 0.36 -16.51 7.96
CA ALA A 57 -0.90 -16.50 8.71
C ALA A 57 -1.84 -17.64 8.30
N GLY A 58 -1.64 -18.23 7.12
CA GLY A 58 -2.43 -19.34 6.59
C GLY A 58 -1.83 -20.73 6.90
N PRO A 59 -2.37 -21.81 6.31
CA PRO A 59 -3.48 -21.83 5.35
C PRO A 59 -4.84 -21.63 6.02
N TYR A 60 -5.69 -20.77 5.45
CA TYR A 60 -7.07 -20.56 5.93
C TYR A 60 -8.04 -21.64 5.45
N LEU A 61 -7.70 -22.33 4.36
CA LEU A 61 -8.47 -23.44 3.82
C LEU A 61 -7.63 -24.72 3.82
N VAL A 62 -8.27 -25.83 4.14
CA VAL A 62 -7.70 -27.18 4.04
C VAL A 62 -8.59 -28.03 3.16
N CYS A 63 -8.00 -28.96 2.41
CA CYS A 63 -8.76 -29.96 1.65
C CYS A 63 -8.84 -31.23 2.50
N ARG A 64 -10.05 -31.68 2.82
CA ARG A 64 -10.34 -32.92 3.55
C ARG A 64 -11.35 -33.72 2.74
N ASP A 65 -11.05 -34.98 2.44
CA ASP A 65 -11.92 -35.88 1.66
C ASP A 65 -12.39 -35.28 0.33
N GLY A 66 -11.48 -34.60 -0.37
CA GLY A 66 -11.77 -33.95 -1.66
C GLY A 66 -12.64 -32.69 -1.56
N LYS A 67 -12.92 -32.18 -0.36
CA LYS A 67 -13.71 -30.97 -0.12
C LYS A 67 -12.90 -29.90 0.57
N TRP A 68 -13.08 -28.65 0.13
CA TRP A 68 -12.51 -27.49 0.82
C TRP A 68 -13.28 -27.22 2.11
N ALA A 69 -12.55 -27.14 3.22
CA ALA A 69 -13.06 -26.76 4.51
C ALA A 69 -12.23 -25.61 5.08
N ARG A 70 -12.85 -24.79 5.95
CA ARG A 70 -12.13 -23.77 6.71
C ARG A 70 -11.17 -24.43 7.68
N ASN A 71 -9.97 -23.87 7.82
CA ASN A 71 -9.02 -24.33 8.81
C ASN A 71 -9.37 -23.73 10.19
N ALA A 72 -9.84 -24.57 11.12
CA ALA A 72 -10.20 -24.13 12.47
C ALA A 72 -8.97 -23.72 13.31
N GLU A 73 -7.79 -24.27 13.03
CA GLU A 73 -6.55 -23.97 13.76
C GLU A 73 -5.94 -22.62 13.34
N LYS A 74 -6.28 -22.16 12.14
CA LYS A 74 -5.81 -20.89 11.59
C LYS A 74 -7.00 -20.08 11.07
N PRO A 75 -7.80 -19.48 11.97
CA PRO A 75 -8.91 -18.64 11.55
C PRO A 75 -8.42 -17.41 10.80
N LEU A 76 -9.22 -16.93 9.84
CA LEU A 76 -8.93 -15.71 9.11
C LEU A 76 -9.02 -14.49 10.04
N ASP A 77 -7.92 -13.73 10.10
CA ASP A 77 -7.85 -12.44 10.78
C ASP A 77 -7.47 -11.33 9.79
N PHE A 78 -8.41 -10.42 9.52
CA PHE A 78 -8.19 -9.32 8.58
C PHE A 78 -7.17 -8.29 9.08
N ARG A 79 -6.89 -8.23 10.39
CA ARG A 79 -5.89 -7.31 10.97
C ARG A 79 -4.47 -7.60 10.50
N VAL A 80 -4.22 -8.78 9.94
CA VAL A 80 -2.95 -9.15 9.30
C VAL A 80 -2.71 -8.34 8.02
N TYR A 81 -3.80 -7.99 7.32
CA TYR A 81 -3.77 -7.37 5.99
C TYR A 81 -4.14 -5.90 6.04
N VAL A 82 -5.17 -5.54 6.81
CA VAL A 82 -5.68 -4.16 6.88
C VAL A 82 -4.97 -3.42 8.01
N ASP A 83 -4.20 -2.40 7.65
CA ASP A 83 -3.55 -1.50 8.59
C ASP A 83 -3.59 -0.05 8.09
N ALA A 84 -3.03 0.88 8.89
CA ALA A 84 -3.10 2.31 8.62
C ALA A 84 -2.40 2.74 7.33
N THR A 85 -1.56 1.90 6.72
CA THR A 85 -0.93 2.22 5.42
C THR A 85 -1.93 2.28 4.27
N MET A 86 -3.14 1.73 4.45
CA MET A 86 -4.25 1.82 3.47
C MET A 86 -5.11 3.07 3.64
N GLN A 87 -4.73 3.98 4.55
CA GLN A 87 -5.45 5.21 4.75
C GLN A 87 -4.74 6.36 4.04
N GLU A 88 -5.42 7.02 3.10
CA GLU A 88 -4.88 8.12 2.28
C GLU A 88 -4.39 9.34 3.09
N SER A 89 -4.98 9.57 4.27
CA SER A 89 -4.52 10.63 5.19
C SER A 89 -3.25 10.24 5.94
N THR A 90 -2.86 8.98 5.92
CA THR A 90 -1.67 8.45 6.60
C THR A 90 -0.58 8.12 5.58
N ASN A 91 -0.91 7.42 4.50
CA ASN A 91 0.00 7.07 3.42
C ASN A 91 -0.37 7.85 2.15
N CYS A 92 0.29 8.99 1.99
CA CYS A 92 -0.21 10.07 1.15
C CYS A 92 -0.14 9.77 -0.34
N SER A 93 -1.19 10.14 -1.07
CA SER A 93 -1.17 10.21 -2.52
C SER A 93 -0.18 11.26 -3.07
N LYS A 94 0.39 10.98 -4.25
CA LYS A 94 1.15 11.94 -5.07
C LYS A 94 0.37 12.29 -6.33
N PHE A 95 0.74 13.40 -6.97
CA PHE A 95 -0.01 13.96 -8.09
C PHE A 95 0.83 14.02 -9.36
N ALA A 96 0.24 13.66 -10.49
CA ALA A 96 0.90 13.67 -11.81
C ALA A 96 1.39 15.07 -12.22
N THR A 97 0.65 16.11 -11.83
CA THR A 97 0.92 17.49 -12.24
C THR A 97 1.04 18.43 -11.05
N ALA A 98 1.84 19.49 -11.19
CA ALA A 98 1.93 20.55 -10.19
C ALA A 98 0.58 21.28 -9.99
N GLY A 99 -0.22 21.39 -11.05
CA GLY A 99 -1.57 21.96 -10.98
C GLY A 99 -2.53 21.11 -10.14
N GLY A 100 -2.49 19.78 -10.28
CA GLY A 100 -3.26 18.86 -9.44
C GLY A 100 -2.86 18.96 -7.97
N LEU A 101 -1.55 18.95 -7.69
CA LEU A 101 -1.02 19.14 -6.34
C LEU A 101 -1.48 20.47 -5.72
N LYS A 102 -1.41 21.56 -6.50
CA LYS A 102 -1.82 22.90 -6.04
C LYS A 102 -3.31 22.90 -5.65
N LYS A 103 -4.19 22.43 -6.53
CA LYS A 103 -5.64 22.35 -6.26
C LYS A 103 -5.95 21.51 -5.03
N PHE A 104 -5.25 20.40 -4.85
CA PHE A 104 -5.41 19.56 -3.66
C PHE A 104 -5.02 20.29 -2.38
N LYS A 105 -3.86 20.95 -2.36
CA LYS A 105 -3.40 21.76 -1.20
C LYS A 105 -4.35 22.93 -0.91
N GLU A 106 -4.88 23.58 -1.95
CA GLU A 106 -5.90 24.63 -1.80
C GLU A 106 -7.19 24.09 -1.17
N ALA A 107 -7.64 22.91 -1.58
CA ALA A 107 -8.82 22.26 -0.98
C ALA A 107 -8.58 21.92 0.50
N LEU A 108 -7.40 21.39 0.86
CA LEU A 108 -7.03 21.15 2.26
C LEU A 108 -7.02 22.45 3.08
N ALA A 109 -6.46 23.53 2.53
CA ALA A 109 -6.47 24.84 3.19
C ALA A 109 -7.89 25.39 3.40
N GLN A 110 -8.79 25.18 2.44
CA GLN A 110 -10.21 25.54 2.60
C GLN A 110 -10.89 24.72 3.69
N MET A 111 -10.60 23.42 3.79
CA MET A 111 -11.10 22.58 4.88
C MET A 111 -10.57 23.04 6.24
N GLN A 112 -9.27 23.34 6.33
CA GLN A 112 -8.64 23.88 7.54
C GLN A 112 -9.24 25.22 7.99
N ALA A 113 -9.64 26.07 7.04
CA ALA A 113 -10.30 27.34 7.34
C ALA A 113 -11.73 27.15 7.88
N ARG A 114 -12.43 26.11 7.42
CA ARG A 114 -13.81 25.78 7.86
C ARG A 114 -13.84 25.08 9.21
N ASP A 115 -12.88 24.20 9.46
CA ASP A 115 -12.77 23.45 10.71
C ASP A 115 -11.37 23.61 11.30
N LYS A 116 -11.28 24.45 12.34
CA LYS A 116 -10.04 24.71 13.08
C LYS A 116 -9.77 23.68 14.18
N SER A 117 -10.72 22.77 14.45
CA SER A 117 -10.59 21.76 15.50
C SER A 117 -9.72 20.57 15.07
N ARG A 118 -9.46 20.44 13.76
CA ARG A 118 -8.67 19.34 13.17
C ARG A 118 -7.57 19.92 12.28
N SER A 119 -6.46 19.21 12.20
CA SER A 119 -5.39 19.53 11.24
C SER A 119 -5.61 18.77 9.94
N PHE A 120 -5.66 19.49 8.82
CA PHE A 120 -5.79 18.90 7.50
C PHE A 120 -4.42 18.89 6.81
N GLY A 121 -3.73 17.76 6.93
CA GLY A 121 -2.43 17.51 6.32
C GLY A 121 -2.22 16.03 6.07
N CYS A 122 -1.15 15.69 5.35
CA CYS A 122 -0.75 14.31 5.13
C CYS A 122 0.79 14.20 5.13
N PRO A 123 1.36 13.27 5.92
CA PRO A 123 0.67 12.35 6.81
C PRO A 123 0.03 13.08 8.00
N ALA A 124 -1.21 12.72 8.34
CA ALA A 124 -1.95 13.28 9.47
C ALA A 124 -1.30 12.91 10.80
N ASP A 125 -0.72 11.70 10.86
CA ASP A 125 0.13 11.24 11.95
C ASP A 125 1.41 10.60 11.36
N PRO A 126 2.51 11.37 11.25
CA PRO A 126 3.79 10.86 10.77
C PRO A 126 4.35 9.72 11.64
N GLY A 127 4.10 9.76 12.96
CA GLY A 127 4.58 8.75 13.90
C GLY A 127 3.85 7.42 13.72
N LEU A 128 2.54 7.47 13.46
CA LEU A 128 1.76 6.29 13.09
C LEU A 128 2.30 5.69 11.79
N LEU A 129 2.47 6.50 10.73
CA LEU A 129 3.00 6.02 9.43
C LEU A 129 4.34 5.30 9.62
N GLU A 130 5.27 5.91 10.33
CA GLU A 130 6.59 5.34 10.57
C GLU A 130 6.48 4.00 11.33
N ASN A 131 5.66 3.95 12.38
CA ASN A 131 5.48 2.73 13.15
C ASN A 131 4.85 1.59 12.35
N VAL A 132 3.82 1.86 11.53
CA VAL A 132 3.21 0.82 10.70
C VAL A 132 4.09 0.43 9.52
N SER A 133 4.97 1.33 9.04
CA SER A 133 5.87 1.06 7.92
C SER A 133 6.94 0.02 8.24
N LYS A 134 7.33 -0.13 9.51
CA LYS A 134 8.33 -1.12 9.97
C LYS A 134 8.00 -2.56 9.56
N LYS A 135 6.70 -2.90 9.49
CA LYS A 135 6.21 -4.20 8.98
C LYS A 135 6.72 -4.52 7.58
N TYR A 136 6.97 -3.49 6.77
CA TYR A 136 7.32 -3.58 5.35
C TYR A 136 8.81 -3.33 5.09
N GLU A 137 9.64 -3.17 6.13
CA GLU A 137 11.08 -2.97 5.99
C GLU A 137 11.83 -4.30 5.70
N VAL A 138 11.29 -5.11 4.81
CA VAL A 138 11.83 -6.41 4.41
C VAL A 138 12.40 -6.29 2.99
N GLU A 139 13.62 -6.78 2.80
CA GLU A 139 14.26 -6.82 1.49
C GLU A 139 13.50 -7.73 0.52
N ILE A 140 13.36 -7.28 -0.73
CA ILE A 140 12.72 -8.07 -1.76
C ILE A 140 13.71 -9.10 -2.29
N ALA A 141 13.47 -10.38 -1.98
CA ALA A 141 14.29 -11.48 -2.48
C ALA A 141 14.41 -11.46 -4.02
N GLY A 142 15.66 -11.39 -4.50
CA GLY A 142 15.97 -11.35 -5.93
C GLY A 142 15.97 -9.96 -6.57
N ASP A 143 15.73 -8.89 -5.81
CA ASP A 143 15.96 -7.53 -6.28
C ASP A 143 17.46 -7.17 -6.24
N ARG A 144 18.01 -6.71 -7.37
CA ARG A 144 19.45 -6.39 -7.49
C ARG A 144 19.82 -5.08 -6.78
N GLY A 145 18.84 -4.22 -6.53
CA GLY A 145 19.03 -2.94 -5.84
C GLY A 145 18.93 -3.02 -4.32
N GLY A 146 18.61 -4.18 -3.75
CA GLY A 146 18.38 -4.33 -2.31
C GLY A 146 17.19 -3.51 -1.81
N SER A 147 16.20 -3.20 -2.67
CA SER A 147 15.06 -2.42 -2.25
C SER A 147 14.21 -3.20 -1.24
N LYS A 148 13.69 -2.48 -0.25
CA LYS A 148 12.73 -3.00 0.72
C LYS A 148 11.31 -2.82 0.21
N VAL A 149 10.36 -3.60 0.72
CA VAL A 149 8.95 -3.49 0.33
C VAL A 149 8.39 -2.08 0.58
N ASP A 150 8.73 -1.47 1.72
CA ASP A 150 8.24 -0.15 2.10
C ASP A 150 8.61 0.96 1.10
N HIS A 151 9.75 0.83 0.41
CA HIS A 151 10.13 1.74 -0.68
C HIS A 151 9.05 1.86 -1.77
N TRP A 152 8.33 0.77 -2.04
CA TRP A 152 7.37 0.68 -3.14
C TRP A 152 5.95 1.06 -2.73
N ILE A 153 5.61 0.99 -1.44
CA ILE A 153 4.23 1.10 -0.98
C ILE A 153 4.02 2.18 0.09
N ILE A 154 5.08 2.81 0.60
CA ILE A 154 5.00 3.85 1.63
C ILE A 154 5.53 5.18 1.10
N ASN A 155 4.72 6.23 1.22
CA ASN A 155 5.13 7.59 0.92
C ASN A 155 5.38 8.40 2.19
N ARG A 156 6.66 8.54 2.55
CA ARG A 156 7.10 9.36 3.70
C ARG A 156 7.22 10.86 3.38
N ALA A 157 7.22 11.25 2.12
CA ALA A 157 7.39 12.65 1.70
C ALA A 157 6.07 13.46 1.74
N GLY A 158 4.94 12.78 1.90
CA GLY A 158 3.62 13.42 1.91
C GLY A 158 3.11 13.75 0.51
N ASN A 159 2.16 14.69 0.41
CA ASN A 159 1.59 15.06 -0.88
C ASN A 159 2.57 15.89 -1.72
N GLU A 160 3.10 15.26 -2.76
CA GLU A 160 4.05 15.85 -3.71
C GLU A 160 3.68 15.54 -5.16
N ARG A 161 4.44 16.12 -6.10
CA ARG A 161 4.36 15.72 -7.50
C ARG A 161 5.15 14.43 -7.68
N ILE A 162 4.57 13.45 -8.36
CA ILE A 162 5.27 12.21 -8.70
C ILE A 162 6.49 12.49 -9.58
N SER A 163 7.63 11.89 -9.23
CA SER A 163 8.81 11.86 -10.11
C SER A 163 8.89 10.51 -10.83
N TYR A 164 8.42 10.44 -12.06
CA TYR A 164 8.40 9.20 -12.85
C TYR A 164 9.78 8.57 -13.08
N PHE A 165 10.85 9.36 -12.97
CA PHE A 165 12.22 8.93 -13.20
C PHE A 165 12.97 8.53 -11.91
N ASN A 166 12.49 8.97 -10.74
CA ASN A 166 13.23 8.80 -9.47
C ASN A 166 12.43 8.11 -8.35
N GLU A 167 11.17 7.70 -8.59
CA GLU A 167 10.34 7.06 -7.54
C GLU A 167 10.43 5.54 -7.47
N PHE A 168 11.08 4.88 -8.44
CA PHE A 168 11.07 3.42 -8.61
C PHE A 168 12.32 2.90 -9.30
#